data_AF-A0A850B5G4-F1
#
_entry.id   AF-A0A850B5G4-F1
#
_cell.length_a   1.000
_cell.length_b   1.000
_cell.length_c   1.000
_cell.angle_alpha   90.00
_cell.angle_beta   90.00
_cell.angle_gamma   90.00
#
_symmetry.space_group_name_H-M   'P 1'
#
loop_
_entity.id
_entity.type
_entity.pdbx_description
1 polymer ?
#
loop_
_entity_poly.entity_id
_entity_poly.type
_entity_poly.pdbx_seq_one_letter_code
_entity_poly.pdbx_strand_id
1 'polypeptide(L)'
;MMMAASDRISDQDISTLIQDPRRGDADATLTSQAVPSVFDPLSKAPPRGALIDNVYRVLGPLGKGAMGVIVLARDEKLERDVALKLIRADQTTDAGMAPRLLAEARAMARVHHPNVVEIYAFGEYFGSPYFVMQYVEGTSLDEYVKGRGSVLELDEALSILDQICLGVAAIHASGTVHRDLKPTNILIGSPLRVLVADLGLAQRVSQLEPSDGLSFCGTPAYIAPEIALGHEPVPGLLPRADIYALGIIAYWLLTGQLPFEARSIHELLRLHAYVLPTPPSAVRPSLGTSFDQPLLAALAKDPKNRTASADELRRALARARAEGPPSSKGGSLRILIADDDADFRSLVADILAATLPGAHIEMVADGGAALKAIKERPPSLAVFDIEMPVLNGIELTEAVRALPENPAFPIIVATGTGGPAEWHKLSNLGASAFLVKPFDAIQLITLARGLLGVTSTRSDVLQ
;
A
#
# COMPACT_ATOMS: atom_id res chain seq x y z
N MET A 1 11.68 41.26 49.37
CA MET A 1 13.15 41.20 49.52
C MET A 1 13.73 41.13 48.11
N MET A 2 14.36 42.24 47.68
CA MET A 2 15.14 42.52 46.44
C MET A 2 14.44 42.33 45.07
N MET A 3 13.97 43.41 44.39
CA MET A 3 14.67 44.42 43.54
C MET A 3 14.90 43.93 42.09
N ALA A 4 14.15 44.41 41.06
CA ALA A 4 14.29 45.68 40.28
C ALA A 4 15.35 45.54 39.14
N ALA A 5 15.24 46.05 37.90
CA ALA A 5 14.47 47.10 37.21
C ALA A 5 14.45 46.79 35.68
N SER A 6 13.35 47.01 34.92
CA SER A 6 12.90 48.24 34.24
C SER A 6 13.84 48.77 33.13
N ASP A 7 13.38 48.79 31.87
CA ASP A 7 12.87 50.01 31.23
C ASP A 7 12.40 49.81 29.78
N ARG A 8 11.25 50.43 29.47
CA ARG A 8 10.67 50.65 28.14
C ARG A 8 11.15 52.00 27.62
N ILE A 9 11.36 52.15 26.31
CA ILE A 9 11.29 53.45 25.62
C ILE A 9 10.55 53.28 24.28
N SER A 10 9.71 54.28 23.97
CA SER A 10 8.69 54.42 22.93
C SER A 10 9.17 55.19 21.68
N ASP A 11 8.29 55.21 20.66
CA ASP A 11 8.38 55.88 19.35
C ASP A 11 8.52 57.43 19.36
N GLN A 12 9.12 57.92 18.25
CA GLN A 12 9.02 59.23 17.54
C GLN A 12 10.14 60.29 17.61
N ASP A 13 10.25 60.99 16.46
CA ASP A 13 11.05 62.18 16.03
C ASP A 13 12.37 61.87 15.28
N ILE A 14 12.47 61.82 13.94
CA ILE A 14 12.17 62.75 12.81
C ILE A 14 13.01 64.06 12.79
N SER A 15 13.88 64.13 11.77
CA SER A 15 14.51 65.27 11.09
C SER A 15 15.82 65.85 11.66
N THR A 16 16.89 65.80 10.86
CA THR A 16 17.46 66.94 10.10
C THR A 16 18.81 66.55 9.47
N LEU A 17 19.00 66.84 8.18
CA LEU A 17 20.20 67.46 7.58
C LEU A 17 20.14 67.40 6.03
N ILE A 18 19.91 68.55 5.41
CA ILE A 18 20.11 68.86 3.97
C ILE A 18 21.11 70.03 3.90
N GLN A 19 21.91 70.08 2.81
CA GLN A 19 22.77 71.16 2.25
C GLN A 19 24.28 71.03 2.59
N ASP A 20 25.26 71.15 1.69
CA ASP A 20 25.37 71.41 0.22
C ASP A 20 26.85 71.09 -0.20
N PRO A 21 27.20 70.94 -1.51
CA PRO A 21 28.41 70.30 -2.02
C PRO A 21 29.52 71.31 -2.37
N ARG A 22 30.78 70.81 -2.52
CA ARG A 22 31.75 71.26 -3.54
C ARG A 22 33.12 70.53 -3.47
N ARG A 23 33.47 69.93 -4.61
CA ARG A 23 34.81 69.72 -5.25
C ARG A 23 35.82 68.71 -4.67
N GLY A 24 36.24 67.78 -5.53
CA GLY A 24 37.53 67.08 -5.43
C GLY A 24 37.59 65.74 -6.19
N ASP A 25 37.70 65.81 -7.51
CA ASP A 25 38.24 64.85 -8.50
C ASP A 25 38.30 63.32 -8.26
N ALA A 26 37.67 62.62 -9.21
CA ALA A 26 38.18 61.47 -9.97
C ALA A 26 38.76 60.26 -9.21
N ASP A 27 37.90 59.27 -8.93
CA ASP A 27 38.11 57.94 -9.52
C ASP A 27 36.76 57.21 -9.64
N ALA A 28 36.33 56.96 -10.87
CA ALA A 28 35.06 56.32 -11.18
C ALA A 28 35.22 54.79 -11.07
N THR A 29 35.16 54.28 -9.84
CA THR A 29 34.78 52.88 -9.61
C THR A 29 33.44 52.89 -8.89
N LEU A 30 32.36 52.98 -9.68
CA LEU A 30 31.02 52.62 -9.23
C LEU A 30 31.08 51.16 -8.81
N THR A 31 31.39 50.92 -7.53
CA THR A 31 31.00 49.69 -6.86
C THR A 31 29.49 49.73 -6.84
N SER A 32 28.90 49.19 -7.91
CA SER A 32 27.54 48.69 -7.92
C SER A 32 27.40 47.90 -6.63
N GLN A 33 26.76 48.50 -5.62
CA GLN A 33 26.26 47.75 -4.48
C GLN A 33 25.38 46.68 -5.09
N ALA A 34 25.93 45.46 -5.10
CA ALA A 34 25.27 44.30 -5.64
C ALA A 34 23.89 44.26 -5.00
N VAL A 35 22.86 44.31 -5.83
CA VAL A 35 21.54 43.77 -5.48
C VAL A 35 21.85 42.43 -4.82
N PRO A 36 21.42 42.17 -3.58
CA PRO A 36 21.82 40.98 -2.87
C PRO A 36 21.55 39.79 -3.78
N SER A 37 22.61 39.05 -4.07
CA SER A 37 22.59 37.84 -4.89
C SER A 37 21.44 36.96 -4.42
N VAL A 38 20.48 36.73 -5.30
CA VAL A 38 19.46 35.66 -5.30
C VAL A 38 19.26 35.03 -3.92
N PHE A 39 18.25 35.49 -3.18
CA PHE A 39 17.68 34.67 -2.12
C PHE A 39 17.35 33.31 -2.75
N ASP A 40 18.05 32.24 -2.35
CA ASP A 40 17.74 30.86 -2.73
C ASP A 40 16.52 30.42 -1.90
N PRO A 41 15.30 30.47 -2.46
CA PRO A 41 14.10 30.10 -1.71
C PRO A 41 14.01 28.58 -1.48
N LEU A 42 15.00 27.79 -1.95
CA LEU A 42 14.83 26.39 -2.34
C LEU A 42 15.74 25.38 -1.63
N SER A 43 16.77 25.78 -0.90
CA SER A 43 17.50 24.84 -0.01
C SER A 43 16.80 24.62 1.34
N LYS A 44 15.92 25.54 1.75
CA LYS A 44 15.16 25.48 3.00
C LYS A 44 13.72 25.98 2.79
N ALA A 45 12.77 25.41 3.52
CA ALA A 45 11.37 25.86 3.52
C ALA A 45 11.29 27.37 3.78
N PRO A 46 10.38 28.12 3.13
CA PRO A 46 10.12 29.51 3.47
C PRO A 46 9.92 29.67 4.99
N PRO A 47 10.49 30.71 5.63
CA PRO A 47 10.39 30.86 7.07
C PRO A 47 8.94 31.14 7.48
N ARG A 48 8.57 30.74 8.70
CA ARG A 48 7.28 31.10 9.30
C ARG A 48 7.11 32.62 9.28
N GLY A 49 5.95 33.08 8.82
CA GLY A 49 5.62 34.49 8.65
C GLY A 49 5.90 35.04 7.25
N ALA A 50 6.66 34.34 6.40
CA ALA A 50 6.86 34.72 5.00
C ALA A 50 5.52 34.81 4.26
N LEU A 51 5.39 35.78 3.36
CA LEU A 51 4.19 36.03 2.59
C LEU A 51 4.46 35.70 1.12
N ILE A 52 3.79 34.67 0.60
CA ILE A 52 3.90 34.23 -0.80
C ILE A 52 2.79 34.92 -1.60
N ASP A 53 3.17 35.52 -2.74
CA ASP A 53 2.30 36.27 -3.66
C ASP A 53 1.41 37.34 -2.99
N ASN A 54 1.86 37.91 -1.87
CA ASN A 54 1.09 38.86 -1.05
C ASN A 54 -0.28 38.32 -0.59
N VAL A 55 -0.44 36.99 -0.49
CA VAL A 55 -1.71 36.34 -0.10
C VAL A 55 -1.51 35.26 0.95
N TYR A 56 -0.48 34.42 0.80
CA TYR A 56 -0.35 33.21 1.61
C TYR A 56 0.74 33.36 2.66
N ARG A 57 0.34 33.50 3.93
CA ARG A 57 1.29 33.60 5.04
C ARG A 57 1.70 32.21 5.53
N VAL A 58 2.99 31.91 5.44
CA VAL A 58 3.54 30.61 5.85
C VAL A 58 3.45 30.45 7.37
N LEU A 59 2.85 29.35 7.81
CA LEU A 59 2.70 28.98 9.23
C LEU A 59 3.78 27.99 9.68
N GLY A 60 4.26 27.13 8.78
CA GLY A 60 5.35 26.20 9.07
C GLY A 60 5.49 25.10 8.00
N PRO A 61 6.56 24.29 8.05
CA PRO A 61 6.72 23.16 7.14
C PRO A 61 5.73 22.03 7.49
N LEU A 62 5.17 21.40 6.46
CA LEU A 62 4.40 20.14 6.57
C LEU A 62 5.24 18.93 6.16
N GLY A 63 6.12 19.10 5.18
CA GLY A 63 6.98 18.00 4.72
C GLY A 63 7.96 18.41 3.63
N LYS A 64 8.87 17.50 3.30
CA LYS A 64 9.79 17.62 2.16
C LYS A 64 9.60 16.42 1.25
N GLY A 65 9.36 16.68 -0.02
CA GLY A 65 9.31 15.66 -1.07
C GLY A 65 10.53 15.74 -2.00
N ALA A 66 10.63 14.79 -2.93
CA ALA A 66 11.72 14.75 -3.92
C ALA A 66 11.79 16.03 -4.78
N MET A 67 10.63 16.63 -5.09
CA MET A 67 10.53 17.79 -5.97
C MET A 67 10.49 19.14 -5.24
N GLY A 68 10.49 19.15 -3.90
CA GLY A 68 10.43 20.40 -3.16
C GLY A 68 9.78 20.29 -1.78
N VAL A 69 9.19 21.38 -1.32
CA VAL A 69 8.76 21.54 0.06
C VAL A 69 7.26 21.80 0.12
N ILE A 70 6.60 21.18 1.09
CA ILE A 70 5.20 21.43 1.40
C ILE A 70 5.16 22.23 2.71
N VAL A 71 4.47 23.36 2.70
CA VAL A 71 4.28 24.22 3.87
C VAL A 71 2.79 24.47 4.14
N LEU A 72 2.44 24.59 5.40
CA LEU A 72 1.15 25.10 5.83
C LEU A 72 1.17 26.61 5.71
N ALA A 73 0.13 27.19 5.12
CA ALA A 73 -0.04 28.64 5.02
C ALA A 73 -1.48 29.05 5.31
N ARG A 74 -1.66 30.30 5.72
CA ARG A 74 -2.95 30.97 5.83
C ARG A 74 -3.17 31.79 4.56
N ASP A 75 -4.25 31.51 3.84
CA ASP A 75 -4.79 32.42 2.83
C ASP A 75 -5.42 33.60 3.57
N GLU A 76 -4.76 34.77 3.52
CA GLU A 76 -5.21 35.96 4.26
C GLU A 76 -6.44 36.62 3.63
N LYS A 77 -6.73 36.35 2.36
CA LYS A 77 -7.89 36.91 1.67
C LYS A 77 -9.16 36.11 1.95
N LEU A 78 -9.04 34.79 1.95
CA LEU A 78 -10.17 33.87 2.18
C LEU A 78 -10.25 33.36 3.62
N GLU A 79 -9.31 33.77 4.47
CA GLU A 79 -9.23 33.39 5.88
C GLU A 79 -9.35 31.87 6.10
N ARG A 80 -8.53 31.11 5.36
CA ARG A 80 -8.49 29.64 5.46
C ARG A 80 -7.08 29.10 5.41
N ASP A 81 -6.89 27.91 5.96
CA ASP A 81 -5.60 27.22 5.91
C ASP A 81 -5.47 26.43 4.61
N VAL A 82 -4.28 26.48 4.01
CA VAL A 82 -3.95 25.86 2.73
C VAL A 82 -2.58 25.18 2.81
N ALA A 83 -2.39 24.15 2.01
CA ALA A 83 -1.08 23.55 1.80
C ALA A 83 -0.44 24.15 0.54
N LEU A 84 0.80 24.64 0.65
CA LEU A 84 1.57 25.13 -0.48
C LEU A 84 2.68 24.14 -0.82
N LYS A 85 2.68 23.64 -2.06
CA LYS A 85 3.78 22.82 -2.58
C LYS A 85 4.66 23.67 -3.48
N LEU A 86 5.85 24.02 -3.00
CA LEU A 86 6.85 24.75 -3.77
C LEU A 86 7.74 23.74 -4.51
N ILE A 87 7.83 23.88 -5.84
CA ILE A 87 8.67 23.03 -6.68
C ILE A 87 10.06 23.64 -6.80
N ARG A 88 11.11 22.80 -6.74
CA ARG A 88 12.49 23.28 -6.88
C ARG A 88 12.78 23.75 -8.30
N ALA A 89 13.47 24.89 -8.42
CA ALA A 89 13.82 25.48 -9.70
C ALA A 89 14.81 24.64 -10.52
N ASP A 90 15.66 23.82 -9.90
CA ASP A 90 16.57 22.91 -10.61
C ASP A 90 15.82 21.85 -11.42
N GLN A 91 14.64 21.45 -10.93
CA GLN A 91 13.71 20.55 -11.63
C GLN A 91 12.93 21.24 -12.75
N THR A 92 12.99 22.57 -12.88
CA THR A 92 12.28 23.37 -13.90
C THR A 92 13.22 24.05 -14.89
N THR A 93 14.50 23.65 -14.91
CA THR A 93 15.52 24.21 -15.82
C THR A 93 15.30 23.84 -17.29
N ASP A 94 14.52 22.79 -17.57
CA ASP A 94 14.07 22.45 -18.91
C ASP A 94 12.91 23.36 -19.34
N ALA A 95 13.08 24.06 -20.47
CA ALA A 95 12.08 24.95 -21.06
C ALA A 95 10.74 24.24 -21.37
N GLY A 96 10.73 22.91 -21.51
CA GLY A 96 9.52 22.10 -21.68
C GLY A 96 8.76 21.78 -20.38
N MET A 97 9.34 22.06 -19.21
CA MET A 97 8.83 21.61 -17.91
C MET A 97 7.62 22.41 -17.41
N ALA A 98 7.77 23.74 -17.37
CA ALA A 98 6.72 24.62 -16.84
C ALA A 98 5.38 24.49 -17.60
N PRO A 99 5.35 24.39 -18.94
CA PRO A 99 4.11 24.14 -19.68
C PRO A 99 3.45 22.79 -19.34
N ARG A 100 4.23 21.74 -19.08
CA ARG A 100 3.72 20.42 -18.70
C ARG A 100 3.14 20.43 -17.29
N LEU A 101 3.85 21.02 -16.32
CA LEU A 101 3.36 21.21 -14.95
C LEU A 101 2.04 21.99 -14.94
N LEU A 102 1.94 23.05 -15.72
CA LEU A 102 0.71 23.83 -15.85
C LEU A 102 -0.43 23.04 -16.49
N ALA A 103 -0.16 22.21 -17.50
CA ALA A 103 -1.17 21.34 -18.11
C ALA A 103 -1.71 20.31 -17.10
N GLU A 104 -0.84 19.73 -16.27
CA GLU A 104 -1.24 18.78 -15.23
C GLU A 104 -1.99 19.46 -14.08
N ALA A 105 -1.56 20.66 -13.67
CA ALA A 105 -2.28 21.50 -12.72
C ALA A 105 -3.72 21.75 -13.17
N ARG A 106 -3.90 22.10 -14.45
CA ARG A 106 -5.22 22.35 -15.05
C ARG A 106 -6.08 21.10 -15.16
N ALA A 107 -5.47 19.94 -15.42
CA ALA A 107 -6.19 18.68 -15.44
C ALA A 107 -6.71 18.33 -14.05
N MET A 108 -5.90 18.59 -13.02
CA MET A 108 -6.28 18.32 -11.63
C MET A 108 -7.26 19.31 -11.03
N ALA A 109 -7.16 20.59 -11.39
CA ALA A 109 -8.13 21.60 -10.97
C ALA A 109 -9.57 21.29 -11.46
N ARG A 110 -9.75 20.35 -12.39
CA ARG A 110 -11.06 19.87 -12.85
C ARG A 110 -11.60 18.69 -12.03
N VAL A 111 -10.78 18.07 -11.19
CA VAL A 111 -11.17 16.91 -10.38
C VAL A 111 -11.76 17.43 -9.06
N HIS A 112 -13.09 17.41 -8.97
CA HIS A 112 -13.82 17.70 -7.74
C HIS A 112 -14.38 16.39 -7.17
N HIS A 113 -13.74 15.87 -6.12
CA HIS A 113 -14.15 14.62 -5.52
C HIS A 113 -13.77 14.57 -4.02
N PRO A 114 -14.63 14.05 -3.13
CA PRO A 114 -14.36 14.02 -1.68
C PRO A 114 -13.10 13.25 -1.29
N ASN A 115 -12.61 12.35 -2.15
CA ASN A 115 -11.40 11.55 -1.94
C ASN A 115 -10.20 12.00 -2.79
N VAL A 116 -10.18 13.23 -3.30
CA VAL A 116 -9.04 13.83 -4.00
C VAL A 116 -8.74 15.19 -3.38
N VAL A 117 -7.46 15.48 -3.14
CA VAL A 117 -7.04 16.81 -2.68
C VAL A 117 -7.31 17.84 -3.77
N GLU A 118 -8.05 18.88 -3.43
CA GLU A 118 -8.34 19.96 -4.37
C GLU A 118 -7.14 20.88 -4.58
N ILE A 119 -6.92 21.29 -5.83
CA ILE A 119 -5.97 22.34 -6.18
C ILE A 119 -6.76 23.64 -6.36
N TYR A 120 -6.47 24.63 -5.52
CA TYR A 120 -7.14 25.93 -5.55
C TYR A 120 -6.49 26.90 -6.54
N ALA A 121 -5.16 26.90 -6.62
CA ALA A 121 -4.42 27.81 -7.48
C ALA A 121 -3.04 27.25 -7.86
N PHE A 122 -2.50 27.82 -8.92
CA PHE A 122 -1.13 27.62 -9.37
C PHE A 122 -0.51 28.99 -9.58
N GLY A 123 0.71 29.19 -9.09
CA GLY A 123 1.43 30.45 -9.19
C GLY A 123 2.93 30.24 -9.34
N GLU A 124 3.66 31.35 -9.36
CA GLU A 124 5.11 31.37 -9.47
C GLU A 124 5.67 32.33 -8.44
N TYR A 125 6.61 31.85 -7.63
CA TYR A 125 7.25 32.63 -6.57
C TYR A 125 8.76 32.60 -6.77
N PHE A 126 9.36 33.75 -7.08
CA PHE A 126 10.79 33.88 -7.44
C PHE A 126 11.26 32.86 -8.49
N GLY A 127 10.50 32.70 -9.59
CA GLY A 127 10.84 31.76 -10.66
C GLY A 127 10.52 30.30 -10.37
N SER A 128 10.01 29.98 -9.18
CA SER A 128 9.67 28.62 -8.77
C SER A 128 8.15 28.42 -8.79
N PRO A 129 7.62 27.43 -9.53
CA PRO A 129 6.20 27.18 -9.53
C PRO A 129 5.74 26.63 -8.18
N TYR A 130 4.54 27.03 -7.76
CA TYR A 130 3.92 26.50 -6.56
C TYR A 130 2.43 26.20 -6.78
N PHE A 131 1.94 25.25 -5.99
CA PHE A 131 0.53 24.87 -5.96
C PHE A 131 -0.09 25.27 -4.63
N VAL A 132 -1.29 25.84 -4.68
CA VAL A 132 -2.15 26.04 -3.50
C VAL A 132 -3.17 24.93 -3.48
N MET A 133 -3.19 24.17 -2.40
CA MET A 133 -3.97 22.95 -2.28
C MET A 133 -4.81 22.96 -1.00
N GLN A 134 -5.84 22.12 -0.98
CA GLN A 134 -6.58 21.81 0.23
C GLN A 134 -5.61 21.35 1.33
N TYR A 135 -5.63 22.05 2.46
CA TYR A 135 -5.02 21.53 3.68
C TYR A 135 -5.93 20.44 4.27
N VAL A 136 -5.35 19.28 4.54
CA VAL A 136 -6.02 18.17 5.23
C VAL A 136 -5.34 18.01 6.58
N GLU A 137 -6.09 18.26 7.65
CA GLU A 137 -5.64 17.95 8.99
C GLU A 137 -5.67 16.43 9.20
N GLY A 138 -4.50 15.83 9.43
CA GLY A 138 -4.33 14.39 9.49
C GLY A 138 -2.89 13.95 9.24
N THR A 139 -2.72 12.67 8.90
CA THR A 139 -1.41 12.06 8.59
C THR A 139 -1.45 11.39 7.22
N SER A 140 -0.30 10.99 6.70
CA SER A 140 -0.29 10.06 5.56
C SER A 140 -0.78 8.66 5.96
N LEU A 141 -1.18 7.84 4.99
CA LEU A 141 -1.54 6.43 5.20
C LEU A 141 -0.34 5.63 5.74
N ASP A 142 0.87 5.95 5.27
CA ASP A 142 2.12 5.36 5.76
C ASP A 142 2.29 5.58 7.27
N GLU A 143 2.16 6.84 7.72
CA GLU A 143 2.23 7.21 9.13
C GLU A 143 1.06 6.65 9.93
N TYR A 144 -0.14 6.62 9.34
CA TYR A 144 -1.34 6.07 9.98
C TYR A 144 -1.15 4.60 10.35
N VAL A 145 -0.71 3.77 9.40
CA VAL A 145 -0.48 2.34 9.61
C VAL A 145 0.69 2.10 10.56
N LYS A 146 1.81 2.84 10.40
CA LYS A 146 2.96 2.73 11.31
C LYS A 146 2.62 3.13 12.74
N GLY A 147 1.81 4.16 12.92
CA GLY A 147 1.35 4.64 14.23
C GLY A 147 0.46 3.63 14.96
N ARG A 148 -0.27 2.77 14.24
CA ARG A 148 -1.03 1.66 14.83
C ARG A 148 -0.14 0.53 15.34
N GLY A 149 1.01 0.31 14.70
CA GLY A 149 1.97 -0.74 15.08
C GLY A 149 1.51 -2.18 14.82
N SER A 150 0.32 -2.37 14.24
CA SER A 150 -0.25 -3.67 13.87
C SER A 150 -0.92 -3.61 12.51
N VAL A 151 -1.18 -4.78 11.91
CA VAL A 151 -2.02 -4.89 10.72
C VAL A 151 -3.40 -4.31 11.03
N LEU A 152 -4.00 -3.61 10.07
CA LEU A 152 -5.33 -3.05 10.23
C LEU A 152 -6.40 -4.15 10.27
N GLU A 153 -7.49 -3.85 10.97
CA GLU A 153 -8.70 -4.65 10.89
C GLU A 153 -9.24 -4.66 9.46
N LEU A 154 -9.81 -5.79 9.04
CA LEU A 154 -10.17 -5.99 7.64
C LEU A 154 -11.16 -4.93 7.13
N ASP A 155 -12.19 -4.62 7.90
CA ASP A 155 -13.21 -3.63 7.51
C ASP A 155 -12.65 -2.20 7.48
N GLU A 156 -11.68 -1.89 8.33
CA GLU A 156 -10.97 -0.61 8.30
C GLU A 156 -10.10 -0.49 7.05
N ALA A 157 -9.29 -1.51 6.75
CA ALA A 157 -8.47 -1.57 5.53
C ALA A 157 -9.34 -1.44 4.27
N LEU A 158 -10.48 -2.14 4.21
CA LEU A 158 -11.40 -2.07 3.09
C LEU A 158 -12.10 -0.72 2.97
N SER A 159 -12.45 -0.07 4.08
CA SER A 159 -13.00 1.30 4.09
C SER A 159 -12.00 2.31 3.52
N ILE A 160 -10.71 2.18 3.89
CA ILE A 160 -9.64 3.01 3.33
C ILE A 160 -9.48 2.74 1.83
N LEU A 161 -9.41 1.46 1.43
CA LEU A 161 -9.25 1.06 0.03
C LEU A 161 -10.41 1.51 -0.85
N ASP A 162 -11.64 1.44 -0.35
CA ASP A 162 -12.82 1.92 -1.08
C ASP A 162 -12.69 3.41 -1.42
N GLN A 163 -12.35 4.23 -0.43
CA GLN A 163 -12.16 5.67 -0.61
C GLN A 163 -10.98 6.00 -1.55
N ILE A 164 -9.85 5.30 -1.44
CA ILE A 164 -8.72 5.47 -2.39
C ILE A 164 -9.17 5.13 -3.81
N CYS A 165 -9.87 3.99 -4.00
CA CYS A 165 -10.35 3.59 -5.32
C CYS A 165 -11.33 4.59 -5.92
N LEU A 166 -12.22 5.18 -5.11
CA LEU A 166 -13.11 6.26 -5.56
C LEU A 166 -12.33 7.49 -6.01
N GLY A 167 -11.30 7.90 -5.25
CA GLY A 167 -10.43 9.01 -5.61
C GLY A 167 -9.66 8.78 -6.92
N VAL A 168 -9.05 7.60 -7.07
CA VAL A 168 -8.32 7.22 -8.29
C VAL A 168 -9.27 7.11 -9.49
N ALA A 169 -10.46 6.55 -9.32
CA ALA A 169 -11.46 6.50 -10.37
C ALA A 169 -11.88 7.91 -10.84
N ALA A 170 -12.03 8.87 -9.91
CA ALA A 170 -12.32 10.26 -10.26
C ALA A 170 -11.18 10.94 -11.04
N ILE A 171 -9.93 10.65 -10.68
CA ILE A 171 -8.75 11.11 -11.44
C ILE A 171 -8.76 10.53 -12.85
N HIS A 172 -9.01 9.23 -13.00
CA HIS A 172 -9.08 8.56 -14.31
C HIS A 172 -10.22 9.07 -15.18
N ALA A 173 -11.38 9.36 -14.57
CA ALA A 173 -12.53 9.93 -15.27
C ALA A 173 -12.28 11.33 -15.84
N SER A 174 -11.31 12.08 -15.31
CA SER A 174 -10.90 13.37 -15.88
C SER A 174 -9.94 13.24 -17.08
N GLY A 175 -9.59 12.00 -17.47
CA GLY A 175 -8.62 11.71 -18.53
C GLY A 175 -7.16 11.78 -18.06
N THR A 176 -6.92 11.79 -16.75
CA THR A 176 -5.58 11.90 -16.15
C THR A 176 -5.22 10.62 -15.39
N VAL A 177 -3.93 10.43 -15.10
CA VAL A 177 -3.38 9.26 -14.38
C VAL A 177 -2.47 9.77 -13.28
N HIS A 178 -2.46 9.10 -12.13
CA HIS A 178 -1.72 9.51 -10.94
C HIS A 178 -0.21 9.30 -11.07
N ARG A 179 0.23 8.11 -11.50
CA ARG A 179 1.63 7.70 -11.75
C ARG A 179 2.55 7.55 -10.53
N ASP A 180 2.33 8.29 -9.45
CA ASP A 180 3.12 8.18 -8.21
C ASP A 180 2.26 7.74 -7.01
N LEU A 181 1.39 6.75 -7.20
CA LEU A 181 0.51 6.31 -6.12
C LEU A 181 1.29 5.48 -5.10
N LYS A 182 1.25 5.91 -3.84
CA LYS A 182 1.92 5.27 -2.69
C LYS A 182 1.30 5.73 -1.37
N PRO A 183 1.52 5.02 -0.25
CA PRO A 183 0.93 5.39 1.04
C PRO A 183 1.28 6.80 1.55
N THR A 184 2.44 7.34 1.18
CA THR A 184 2.81 8.73 1.56
C THR A 184 2.04 9.81 0.79
N ASN A 185 1.41 9.45 -0.34
CA ASN A 185 0.56 10.34 -1.15
C ASN A 185 -0.94 10.12 -0.88
N ILE A 186 -1.29 9.35 0.15
CA ILE A 186 -2.67 9.15 0.60
C ILE A 186 -2.79 9.78 1.99
N LEU A 187 -3.70 10.72 2.15
CA LEU A 187 -3.92 11.44 3.41
C LEU A 187 -5.12 10.85 4.15
N ILE A 188 -4.98 10.69 5.47
CA ILE A 188 -6.01 10.21 6.40
C ILE A 188 -6.35 11.35 7.36
N GLY A 189 -7.52 11.94 7.17
CA GLY A 189 -8.10 12.96 8.05
C GLY A 189 -9.15 12.38 9.01
N SER A 190 -9.71 13.24 9.86
CA SER A 190 -10.73 12.85 10.85
C SER A 190 -12.17 12.95 10.30
N PRO A 191 -13.10 12.01 10.61
CA PRO A 191 -12.94 10.74 11.32
C PRO A 191 -12.75 9.56 10.32
N LEU A 192 -11.53 9.41 9.77
CA LEU A 192 -11.15 8.46 8.69
C LEU A 192 -11.60 8.89 7.27
N ARG A 193 -11.46 10.18 6.97
CA ARG A 193 -11.61 10.70 5.61
C ARG A 193 -10.32 10.46 4.83
N VAL A 194 -10.39 9.75 3.72
CA VAL A 194 -9.20 9.44 2.89
C VAL A 194 -9.18 10.30 1.64
N LEU A 195 -8.02 10.91 1.33
CA LEU A 195 -7.83 11.69 0.13
C LEU A 195 -6.56 11.27 -0.60
N VAL A 196 -6.65 11.13 -1.92
CA VAL A 196 -5.50 10.97 -2.80
C VAL A 196 -4.89 12.36 -3.05
N ALA A 197 -3.61 12.50 -2.73
CA ALA A 197 -2.83 13.72 -2.89
C ALA A 197 -1.69 13.50 -3.89
N ASP A 198 -1.06 14.58 -4.33
CA ASP A 198 0.22 14.52 -5.07
C ASP A 198 0.19 13.59 -6.29
N LEU A 199 -0.54 13.99 -7.35
CA LEU A 199 -0.30 13.40 -8.66
C LEU A 199 1.18 13.50 -8.99
N GLY A 200 1.71 12.47 -9.65
CA GLY A 200 3.10 12.32 -10.09
C GLY A 200 3.52 13.33 -11.15
N LEU A 201 3.39 14.63 -10.84
CA LEU A 201 3.97 15.79 -11.49
C LEU A 201 5.49 15.61 -11.74
N ALA A 202 6.10 14.63 -11.06
CA ALA A 202 7.49 14.19 -11.14
C ALA A 202 7.78 13.18 -12.26
N GLN A 203 6.89 12.24 -12.57
CA GLN A 203 7.31 11.03 -13.28
C GLN A 203 7.44 11.21 -14.80
N ARG A 204 6.79 12.23 -15.37
CA ARG A 204 7.07 12.64 -16.76
C ARG A 204 8.32 13.51 -16.91
N VAL A 205 8.85 14.03 -15.80
CA VAL A 205 10.07 14.86 -15.73
C VAL A 205 11.32 14.00 -15.93
N SER A 206 11.29 12.75 -15.46
CA SER A 206 12.42 11.81 -15.53
C SER A 206 12.40 10.86 -16.72
N GLN A 207 11.42 10.95 -17.63
CA GLN A 207 11.28 10.02 -18.76
C GLN A 207 12.12 10.39 -20.01
N LEU A 208 13.12 11.27 -19.90
CA LEU A 208 13.90 11.69 -21.08
C LEU A 208 15.43 11.57 -20.98
N GLU A 209 16.01 11.12 -19.88
CA GLU A 209 17.46 10.89 -19.84
C GLU A 209 17.80 9.56 -19.16
N PRO A 210 18.32 8.56 -19.89
CA PRO A 210 19.03 7.44 -19.28
C PRO A 210 20.40 7.97 -18.80
N SER A 211 20.40 8.74 -17.70
CA SER A 211 21.65 9.05 -17.01
C SER A 211 22.13 7.80 -16.28
N ASP A 212 23.43 7.49 -16.38
CA ASP A 212 24.16 6.38 -15.75
C ASP A 212 24.16 6.36 -14.19
N GLY A 213 23.13 6.93 -13.56
CA GLY A 213 22.88 6.89 -12.13
C GLY A 213 21.38 6.93 -11.85
N LEU A 214 20.90 5.96 -11.07
CA LEU A 214 19.50 5.75 -10.69
C LEU A 214 18.89 6.94 -9.93
N SER A 215 18.61 8.06 -10.59
CA SER A 215 17.76 9.12 -10.05
C SER A 215 16.29 8.81 -10.36
N PHE A 216 15.81 7.67 -9.86
CA PHE A 216 14.40 7.30 -9.98
C PHE A 216 13.61 8.03 -8.88
N CYS A 217 12.78 8.99 -9.27
CA CYS A 217 11.93 9.75 -8.35
C CYS A 217 10.69 8.92 -7.96
N GLY A 218 10.81 8.11 -6.91
CA GLY A 218 9.71 7.34 -6.29
C GLY A 218 10.23 6.36 -5.25
N THR A 219 9.35 5.85 -4.37
CA THR A 219 9.68 4.65 -3.58
C THR A 219 9.48 3.45 -4.50
N PRO A 220 10.53 2.73 -4.92
CA PRO A 220 10.44 1.69 -5.95
C PRO A 220 9.52 0.51 -5.58
N ALA A 221 9.04 0.44 -4.34
CA ALA A 221 8.12 -0.59 -3.85
C ALA A 221 6.73 -0.61 -4.51
N TYR A 222 6.32 0.47 -5.19
CA TYR A 222 4.97 0.59 -5.79
C TYR A 222 5.01 0.72 -7.31
N ILE A 223 6.18 0.57 -7.93
CA ILE A 223 6.38 0.82 -9.35
C ILE A 223 5.74 -0.27 -10.22
N ALA A 224 5.09 0.14 -11.30
CA ALA A 224 4.54 -0.79 -12.27
C ALA A 224 5.66 -1.44 -13.12
N PRO A 225 5.53 -2.73 -13.49
CA PRO A 225 6.52 -3.48 -14.29
C PRO A 225 6.99 -2.77 -15.56
N GLU A 226 6.06 -2.22 -16.33
CA GLU A 226 6.32 -1.53 -17.59
C GLU A 226 7.10 -0.23 -17.41
N ILE A 227 6.94 0.44 -16.27
CA ILE A 227 7.71 1.63 -15.92
C ILE A 227 9.12 1.20 -15.46
N ALA A 228 9.21 0.14 -14.66
CA ALA A 228 10.49 -0.42 -14.21
C ALA A 228 11.37 -0.90 -15.37
N LEU A 229 10.76 -1.43 -16.43
CA LEU A 229 11.43 -1.89 -17.65
C LEU A 229 11.68 -0.77 -18.67
N GLY A 230 11.21 0.46 -18.42
CA GLY A 230 11.36 1.58 -19.34
C GLY A 230 10.59 1.41 -20.66
N HIS A 231 9.49 0.65 -20.65
CA HIS A 231 8.65 0.50 -21.84
C HIS A 231 7.98 1.82 -22.21
N GLU A 232 7.80 2.06 -23.51
CA GLU A 232 7.05 3.22 -23.97
C GLU A 232 5.61 3.18 -23.43
N PRO A 233 5.10 4.30 -22.89
CA PRO A 233 3.76 4.32 -22.33
C PRO A 233 2.71 4.17 -23.42
N VAL A 234 1.89 3.11 -23.35
CA VAL A 234 0.73 2.95 -24.23
C VAL A 234 -0.43 3.77 -23.65
N PRO A 235 -0.95 4.82 -24.33
CA PRO A 235 -1.91 5.76 -23.74
C PRO A 235 -3.15 5.10 -23.10
N GLY A 236 -3.74 4.10 -23.77
CA GLY A 236 -4.91 3.37 -23.27
C GLY A 236 -4.63 2.44 -22.07
N LEU A 237 -3.36 2.15 -21.78
CA LEU A 237 -2.95 1.32 -20.64
C LEU A 237 -2.34 2.13 -19.50
N LEU A 238 -2.15 3.45 -19.66
CA LEU A 238 -1.61 4.32 -18.60
C LEU A 238 -2.32 4.18 -17.25
N PRO A 239 -3.68 4.13 -17.18
CA PRO A 239 -4.37 3.94 -15.90
C PRO A 239 -4.00 2.65 -15.17
N ARG A 240 -3.53 1.62 -15.90
CA ARG A 240 -3.19 0.30 -15.36
C ARG A 240 -1.92 0.31 -14.52
N ALA A 241 -1.07 1.32 -14.65
CA ALA A 241 0.06 1.54 -13.75
C ALA A 241 -0.45 1.91 -12.34
N ASP A 242 -1.47 2.78 -12.25
CA ASP A 242 -2.09 3.12 -10.96
C ASP A 242 -2.82 1.91 -10.36
N ILE A 243 -3.45 1.07 -11.18
CA ILE A 243 -4.08 -0.18 -10.71
C ILE A 243 -3.06 -1.11 -10.08
N TYR A 244 -1.86 -1.21 -10.67
CA TYR A 244 -0.78 -2.01 -10.10
C TYR A 244 -0.36 -1.46 -8.73
N ALA A 245 -0.12 -0.15 -8.64
CA ALA A 245 0.24 0.50 -7.38
C ALA A 245 -0.87 0.34 -6.31
N LEU A 246 -2.15 0.47 -6.69
CA LEU A 246 -3.30 0.17 -5.84
C LEU A 246 -3.28 -1.29 -5.37
N GLY A 247 -2.95 -2.24 -6.24
CA GLY A 247 -2.80 -3.65 -5.89
C GLY A 247 -1.73 -3.86 -4.82
N ILE A 248 -0.59 -3.17 -4.92
CA ILE A 248 0.48 -3.24 -3.90
C ILE A 248 -0.01 -2.65 -2.57
N ILE A 249 -0.67 -1.49 -2.60
CA ILE A 249 -1.23 -0.84 -1.39
C ILE A 249 -2.28 -1.73 -0.74
N ALA A 250 -3.19 -2.32 -1.53
CA ALA A 250 -4.21 -3.25 -1.03
C ALA A 250 -3.58 -4.50 -0.42
N TYR A 251 -2.57 -5.08 -1.07
CA TYR A 251 -1.84 -6.22 -0.54
C TYR A 251 -1.21 -5.88 0.81
N TRP A 252 -0.54 -4.73 0.90
CA TRP A 252 0.11 -4.27 2.12
C TRP A 252 -0.88 -3.98 3.26
N LEU A 253 -1.99 -3.29 2.99
CA LEU A 253 -3.00 -3.02 4.03
C LEU A 253 -3.68 -4.29 4.55
N LEU A 254 -3.89 -5.28 3.67
CA LEU A 254 -4.60 -6.51 4.03
C LEU A 254 -3.70 -7.54 4.69
N THR A 255 -2.43 -7.64 4.29
CA THR A 255 -1.50 -8.65 4.82
C THR A 255 -0.51 -8.11 5.86
N GLY A 256 -0.30 -6.80 5.89
CA GLY A 256 0.74 -6.15 6.69
C GLY A 256 2.13 -6.17 6.07
N GLN A 257 2.31 -6.80 4.90
CA GLN A 257 3.60 -6.98 4.23
C GLN A 257 3.52 -6.53 2.78
N LEU A 258 4.64 -6.07 2.21
CA LEU A 258 4.72 -5.83 0.77
C LEU A 258 4.83 -7.18 0.02
N PRO A 259 4.31 -7.30 -1.20
CA PRO A 259 4.43 -8.53 -1.97
C PRO A 259 5.87 -8.81 -2.44
N PHE A 260 6.73 -7.78 -2.47
CA PHE A 260 8.13 -7.89 -2.83
C PHE A 260 9.00 -7.11 -1.85
N GLU A 261 10.01 -7.78 -1.32
CA GLU A 261 11.06 -7.18 -0.50
C GLU A 261 12.42 -7.56 -1.09
N ALA A 262 13.35 -6.61 -1.10
CA ALA A 262 14.65 -6.78 -1.72
C ALA A 262 15.71 -5.98 -0.97
N ARG A 263 16.98 -6.39 -1.11
CA ARG A 263 18.12 -5.72 -0.48
C ARG A 263 18.70 -4.60 -1.35
N SER A 264 18.29 -4.51 -2.61
CA SER A 264 18.71 -3.47 -3.54
C SER A 264 17.56 -3.02 -4.44
N ILE A 265 17.66 -1.80 -4.97
CA ILE A 265 16.67 -1.24 -5.90
C ILE A 265 16.60 -2.08 -7.18
N HIS A 266 17.74 -2.47 -7.77
CA HIS A 266 17.76 -3.30 -8.98
C HIS A 266 17.06 -4.65 -8.77
N GLU A 267 17.27 -5.28 -7.62
CA GLU A 267 16.59 -6.51 -7.27
C GLU A 267 15.07 -6.28 -7.13
N LEU A 268 14.65 -5.19 -6.47
CA LEU A 268 13.24 -4.85 -6.33
C LEU A 268 12.55 -4.64 -7.68
N LEU A 269 13.19 -3.88 -8.59
CA LEU A 269 12.69 -3.68 -9.96
C LEU A 269 12.56 -5.01 -10.71
N ARG A 270 13.52 -5.92 -10.54
CA ARG A 270 13.46 -7.27 -11.13
C ARG A 270 12.29 -8.09 -10.56
N LEU A 271 12.03 -8.02 -9.25
CA LEU A 271 10.88 -8.69 -8.62
C LEU A 271 9.56 -8.16 -9.19
N HIS A 272 9.42 -6.84 -9.26
CA HIS A 272 8.25 -6.21 -9.89
C HIS A 272 8.06 -6.67 -11.34
N ALA A 273 9.14 -6.72 -12.12
CA ALA A 273 9.08 -7.11 -13.54
C ALA A 273 8.71 -8.58 -13.76
N TYR A 274 9.27 -9.51 -12.97
CA TYR A 274 9.27 -10.94 -13.37
C TYR A 274 8.71 -11.91 -12.34
N VAL A 275 8.67 -11.57 -11.05
CA VAL A 275 8.29 -12.53 -9.99
C VAL A 275 6.82 -12.38 -9.65
N LEU A 276 6.06 -13.48 -9.68
CA LEU A 276 4.66 -13.46 -9.26
C LEU A 276 4.57 -13.24 -7.74
N PRO A 277 3.65 -12.38 -7.27
CA PRO A 277 3.45 -12.18 -5.84
C PRO A 277 2.86 -13.45 -5.19
N THR A 278 3.23 -13.71 -3.94
CA THR A 278 2.60 -14.74 -3.11
C THR A 278 1.10 -14.44 -2.96
N PRO A 279 0.20 -15.44 -2.97
CA PRO A 279 -1.21 -15.20 -2.68
C PRO A 279 -1.40 -14.59 -1.27
N PRO A 280 -2.24 -13.56 -1.11
CA PRO A 280 -2.46 -12.90 0.18
C PRO A 280 -3.03 -13.86 1.23
N SER A 281 -3.81 -14.87 0.83
CA SER A 281 -4.28 -15.93 1.73
C SER A 281 -3.15 -16.81 2.29
N ALA A 282 -2.04 -16.98 1.58
CA ALA A 282 -0.88 -17.70 2.07
C ALA A 282 -0.09 -16.89 3.10
N VAL A 283 -0.14 -15.55 3.02
CA VAL A 283 0.52 -14.65 3.99
C VAL A 283 -0.38 -14.41 5.22
N ARG A 284 -1.67 -14.20 5.01
CA ARG A 284 -2.68 -14.03 6.07
C ARG A 284 -3.86 -14.96 5.82
N PRO A 285 -3.81 -16.23 6.29
CA PRO A 285 -4.88 -17.22 6.10
C PRO A 285 -6.27 -16.76 6.54
N SER A 286 -6.34 -15.89 7.56
CA SER A 286 -7.59 -15.32 8.05
C SER A 286 -8.31 -14.40 7.06
N LEU A 287 -7.66 -13.96 5.96
CA LEU A 287 -8.34 -13.25 4.86
C LEU A 287 -9.26 -14.17 4.06
N GLY A 288 -8.91 -15.46 3.94
CA GLY A 288 -9.54 -16.38 2.99
C GLY A 288 -9.05 -16.18 1.55
N THR A 289 -9.31 -17.18 0.70
CA THR A 289 -8.86 -17.22 -0.70
C THR A 289 -9.65 -16.28 -1.62
N SER A 290 -10.79 -15.75 -1.16
CA SER A 290 -11.63 -14.82 -1.93
C SER A 290 -10.89 -13.53 -2.30
N PHE A 291 -9.89 -13.12 -1.52
CA PHE A 291 -9.05 -11.95 -1.81
C PHE A 291 -7.89 -12.22 -2.76
N ASP A 292 -7.54 -13.48 -3.03
CA ASP A 292 -6.39 -13.81 -3.88
C ASP A 292 -6.59 -13.30 -5.30
N GLN A 293 -7.70 -13.66 -5.93
CA GLN A 293 -7.95 -13.32 -7.33
C GLN A 293 -7.98 -11.80 -7.57
N PRO A 294 -8.69 -10.97 -6.78
CA PRO A 294 -8.71 -9.52 -6.96
C PRO A 294 -7.31 -8.87 -6.87
N LEU A 295 -6.51 -9.29 -5.90
CA LEU A 295 -5.17 -8.76 -5.66
C LEU A 295 -4.18 -9.23 -6.72
N LEU A 296 -4.17 -10.52 -7.06
CA LEU A 296 -3.31 -11.08 -8.10
C LEU A 296 -3.65 -10.51 -9.49
N ALA A 297 -4.93 -10.27 -9.78
CA ALA A 297 -5.36 -9.60 -11.01
C ALA A 297 -4.83 -8.17 -11.08
N ALA A 298 -4.93 -7.37 -10.01
CA ALA A 298 -4.36 -6.02 -10.00
C ALA A 298 -2.82 -6.03 -10.18
N LEU A 299 -2.15 -7.06 -9.68
CA LEU A 299 -0.69 -7.25 -9.73
C LEU A 299 -0.17 -8.01 -10.96
N ALA A 300 -1.02 -8.27 -11.96
CA ALA A 300 -0.61 -8.92 -13.19
C ALA A 300 0.52 -8.13 -13.88
N LYS A 301 1.50 -8.85 -14.42
CA LYS A 301 2.71 -8.23 -15.00
C LYS A 301 2.39 -7.46 -16.28
N ASP A 302 1.64 -8.09 -17.20
CA ASP A 302 1.11 -7.41 -18.38
C ASP A 302 -0.05 -6.48 -17.98
N PRO A 303 0.02 -5.16 -18.26
CA PRO A 303 -1.06 -4.21 -18.01
C PRO A 303 -2.42 -4.62 -18.59
N LYS A 304 -2.44 -5.36 -19.71
CA LYS A 304 -3.68 -5.84 -20.35
C LYS A 304 -4.42 -6.88 -19.52
N ASN A 305 -3.69 -7.64 -18.71
CA ASN A 305 -4.23 -8.69 -17.84
C ASN A 305 -4.64 -8.14 -16.47
N ARG A 306 -4.40 -6.86 -16.20
CA ARG A 306 -4.81 -6.24 -14.93
C ARG A 306 -6.31 -5.99 -14.87
N THR A 307 -6.81 -5.81 -13.66
CA THR A 307 -8.16 -5.28 -13.40
C THR A 307 -8.41 -3.98 -14.18
N ALA A 308 -9.62 -3.80 -14.74
CA ALA A 308 -9.87 -2.78 -15.75
C ALA A 308 -9.76 -1.35 -15.24
N SER A 309 -10.17 -1.15 -13.99
CA SER A 309 -10.31 0.16 -13.37
C SER A 309 -10.23 0.06 -11.85
N ALA A 310 -10.00 1.20 -11.18
CA ALA A 310 -9.99 1.26 -9.72
C ALA A 310 -11.35 0.88 -9.13
N ASP A 311 -12.44 1.25 -9.80
CA ASP A 311 -13.80 0.90 -9.39
C ASP A 311 -14.12 -0.59 -9.57
N GLU A 312 -13.54 -1.26 -10.56
CA GLU A 312 -13.64 -2.72 -10.65
C GLU A 312 -12.86 -3.44 -9.54
N LEU A 313 -11.66 -2.96 -9.22
CA LEU A 313 -10.89 -3.49 -8.08
C LEU A 313 -11.67 -3.30 -6.77
N ARG A 314 -12.21 -2.11 -6.55
CA ARG A 314 -13.07 -1.77 -5.41
C ARG A 314 -14.24 -2.75 -5.25
N ARG A 315 -15.00 -2.98 -6.33
CA ARG A 315 -16.10 -3.95 -6.34
C ARG A 315 -15.62 -5.38 -6.09
N ALA A 316 -14.47 -5.76 -6.65
CA ALA A 316 -13.91 -7.10 -6.46
C ALA A 316 -13.52 -7.34 -4.99
N LEU A 317 -12.89 -6.37 -4.33
CA LEU A 317 -12.58 -6.43 -2.90
C LEU A 317 -13.85 -6.48 -2.02
N ALA A 318 -14.87 -5.70 -2.37
CA ALA A 318 -16.16 -5.74 -1.66
C ALA A 318 -16.86 -7.11 -1.81
N ARG A 319 -16.81 -7.72 -3.01
CA ARG A 319 -17.33 -9.08 -3.23
C ARG A 319 -16.54 -10.11 -2.43
N ALA A 320 -15.21 -10.04 -2.46
CA ALA A 320 -14.36 -10.95 -1.69
C ALA A 320 -14.68 -10.90 -0.18
N ARG A 321 -14.95 -9.71 0.35
CA ARG A 321 -15.40 -9.53 1.73
C ARG A 321 -16.77 -10.15 1.99
N ALA A 322 -17.72 -9.98 1.08
CA ALA A 322 -19.08 -10.52 1.20
C ALA A 322 -19.13 -12.05 1.07
N GLU A 323 -18.25 -12.63 0.25
CA GLU A 323 -18.04 -14.08 0.16
C GLU A 323 -17.47 -14.65 1.47
N GLY A 324 -16.72 -13.81 2.20
CA GLY A 324 -16.00 -14.15 3.42
C GLY A 324 -14.84 -15.12 3.15
N PRO A 325 -14.01 -15.44 4.17
CA PRO A 325 -13.39 -16.76 4.17
C PRO A 325 -14.52 -17.78 4.01
N PRO A 326 -14.34 -18.91 3.28
CA PRO A 326 -15.40 -19.86 2.99
C PRO A 326 -16.26 -20.06 4.24
N SER A 327 -17.42 -19.42 4.24
CA SER A 327 -18.30 -19.48 5.38
C SER A 327 -18.70 -20.94 5.46
N SER A 328 -18.46 -21.54 6.62
CA SER A 328 -19.15 -22.74 7.07
C SER A 328 -20.65 -22.42 7.07
N LYS A 329 -21.27 -22.42 5.90
CA LYS A 329 -22.70 -22.30 5.72
C LYS A 329 -23.33 -23.52 6.39
N GLY A 330 -23.64 -23.41 7.68
CA GLY A 330 -24.66 -24.18 8.41
C GLY A 330 -24.70 -25.70 8.26
N GLY A 331 -23.70 -26.34 7.66
CA GLY A 331 -23.52 -27.77 7.61
C GLY A 331 -22.52 -28.18 8.68
N SER A 332 -22.81 -29.25 9.42
CA SER A 332 -21.85 -29.87 10.33
C SER A 332 -20.51 -30.03 9.60
N LEU A 333 -19.44 -29.44 10.15
CA LEU A 333 -18.09 -29.52 9.61
C LEU A 333 -17.74 -31.01 9.48
N ARG A 334 -17.43 -31.49 8.27
CA ARG A 334 -16.95 -32.87 8.12
C ARG A 334 -15.43 -32.87 8.08
N ILE A 335 -14.81 -33.59 9.00
CA ILE A 335 -13.36 -33.76 9.04
C ILE A 335 -13.07 -35.20 8.67
N LEU A 336 -12.19 -35.43 7.69
CA LEU A 336 -11.74 -36.75 7.30
C LEU A 336 -10.29 -36.96 7.77
N ILE A 337 -10.05 -38.01 8.53
CA ILE A 337 -8.71 -38.42 8.98
C ILE A 337 -8.39 -39.76 8.32
N ALA A 338 -7.33 -39.79 7.53
CA ALA A 338 -6.81 -41.02 6.92
C ALA A 338 -5.40 -41.26 7.48
N ASP A 339 -5.24 -42.37 8.18
CA ASP A 339 -3.96 -42.85 8.71
C ASP A 339 -4.13 -44.34 9.07
N ASP A 340 -3.10 -45.16 8.93
CA ASP A 340 -3.20 -46.60 9.20
C ASP A 340 -3.06 -46.96 10.68
N ASP A 341 -2.41 -46.09 11.47
CA ASP A 341 -2.27 -46.17 12.92
C ASP A 341 -3.58 -45.75 13.61
N ALA A 342 -4.19 -46.69 14.33
CA ALA A 342 -5.46 -46.47 15.03
C ALA A 342 -5.33 -45.55 16.25
N ASP A 343 -4.20 -45.60 16.95
CA ASP A 343 -3.95 -44.78 18.15
C ASP A 343 -3.71 -43.33 17.73
N PHE A 344 -2.92 -43.15 16.67
CA PHE A 344 -2.67 -41.83 16.11
C PHE A 344 -3.94 -41.18 15.55
N ARG A 345 -4.76 -41.93 14.80
CA ARG A 345 -6.07 -41.43 14.33
C ARG A 345 -6.97 -40.98 15.46
N SER A 346 -7.06 -41.78 16.53
CA SER A 346 -7.88 -41.45 17.69
C SER A 346 -7.39 -40.18 18.36
N LEU A 347 -6.07 -40.02 18.53
CA LEU A 347 -5.47 -38.81 19.07
C LEU A 347 -5.83 -37.55 18.24
N VAL A 348 -5.66 -37.63 16.92
CA VAL A 348 -6.02 -36.51 16.01
C VAL A 348 -7.51 -36.21 16.08
N ALA A 349 -8.36 -37.24 16.10
CA ALA A 349 -9.80 -37.10 16.21
C ALA A 349 -10.20 -36.40 17.53
N ASP A 350 -9.63 -36.82 18.66
CA ASP A 350 -9.91 -36.23 19.97
C ASP A 350 -9.52 -34.75 20.03
N ILE A 351 -8.32 -34.41 19.52
CA ILE A 351 -7.85 -33.03 19.45
C ILE A 351 -8.81 -32.17 18.62
N LEU A 352 -9.21 -32.65 17.44
CA LEU A 352 -10.08 -31.90 16.54
C LEU A 352 -11.52 -31.82 17.06
N ALA A 353 -12.03 -32.86 17.72
CA ALA A 353 -13.37 -32.87 18.33
C ALA A 353 -13.47 -31.85 19.47
N ALA A 354 -12.45 -31.78 20.33
CA ALA A 354 -12.38 -30.79 21.40
C ALA A 354 -12.28 -29.35 20.86
N THR A 355 -11.62 -29.18 19.72
CA THR A 355 -11.32 -27.87 19.14
C THR A 355 -12.43 -27.32 18.26
N LEU A 356 -13.25 -28.19 17.67
CA LEU A 356 -14.28 -27.88 16.68
C LEU A 356 -15.62 -28.51 17.09
N PRO A 357 -16.34 -27.90 18.06
CA PRO A 357 -17.59 -28.44 18.56
C PRO A 357 -18.63 -28.63 17.45
N GLY A 358 -19.20 -29.83 17.33
CA GLY A 358 -20.21 -30.17 16.32
C GLY A 358 -19.66 -30.60 14.95
N ALA A 359 -18.34 -30.74 14.82
CA ALA A 359 -17.73 -31.38 13.65
C ALA A 359 -18.01 -32.89 13.64
N HIS A 360 -18.41 -33.42 12.48
CA HIS A 360 -18.47 -34.85 12.22
C HIS A 360 -17.10 -35.35 11.78
N ILE A 361 -16.43 -36.09 12.66
CA ILE A 361 -15.13 -36.70 12.36
C ILE A 361 -15.34 -38.09 11.78
N GLU A 362 -14.73 -38.33 10.63
CA GLU A 362 -14.71 -39.61 9.94
C GLU A 362 -13.27 -40.09 9.85
N MET A 363 -13.03 -41.35 10.24
CA MET A 363 -11.70 -41.96 10.25
C MET A 363 -11.66 -43.14 9.30
N VAL A 364 -10.62 -43.20 8.48
CA VAL A 364 -10.37 -44.29 7.52
C VAL A 364 -8.92 -44.78 7.67
N ALA A 365 -8.67 -46.03 7.28
CA ALA A 365 -7.38 -46.70 7.53
C ALA A 365 -6.42 -46.72 6.34
N ASP A 366 -6.90 -46.30 5.16
CA ASP A 366 -6.16 -46.38 3.91
C ASP A 366 -6.61 -45.29 2.95
N GLY A 367 -5.73 -44.92 2.01
CA GLY A 367 -6.02 -43.83 1.07
C GLY A 367 -7.09 -44.19 0.03
N GLY A 368 -7.34 -45.47 -0.25
CA GLY A 368 -8.42 -45.90 -1.14
C GLY A 368 -9.80 -45.60 -0.55
N ALA A 369 -9.99 -45.93 0.73
CA ALA A 369 -11.17 -45.58 1.51
C ALA A 369 -11.33 -44.06 1.63
N ALA A 370 -10.23 -43.32 1.86
CA ALA A 370 -10.25 -41.86 1.90
C ALA A 370 -10.73 -41.25 0.57
N LEU A 371 -10.17 -41.71 -0.56
CA LEU A 371 -10.56 -41.22 -1.88
C LEU A 371 -12.03 -41.51 -2.18
N LYS A 372 -12.53 -42.70 -1.81
CA LYS A 372 -13.95 -43.05 -1.95
C LYS A 372 -14.82 -42.11 -1.11
N ALA A 373 -14.47 -41.90 0.15
CA ALA A 373 -15.20 -41.04 1.08
C ALA A 373 -15.21 -39.56 0.63
N ILE A 374 -14.16 -39.09 -0.04
CA ILE A 374 -14.09 -37.73 -0.62
C ILE A 374 -14.98 -37.60 -1.85
N LYS A 375 -14.99 -38.62 -2.73
CA LYS A 375 -15.86 -38.66 -3.92
C LYS A 375 -17.35 -38.69 -3.57
N GLU A 376 -17.70 -39.38 -2.49
CA GLU A 376 -19.10 -39.43 -2.01
C GLU A 376 -19.54 -38.07 -1.43
N ARG A 377 -18.69 -37.46 -0.60
CA ARG A 377 -18.93 -36.14 -0.03
C ARG A 377 -17.60 -35.46 0.32
N PRO A 378 -17.23 -34.33 -0.29
CA PRO A 378 -15.98 -33.66 0.04
C PRO A 378 -16.01 -33.16 1.50
N PRO A 379 -14.93 -33.38 2.30
CA PRO A 379 -14.85 -32.89 3.66
C PRO A 379 -14.58 -31.37 3.70
N SER A 380 -14.77 -30.77 4.87
CA SER A 380 -14.37 -29.39 5.18
C SER A 380 -12.88 -29.27 5.48
N LEU A 381 -12.27 -30.34 5.99
CA LEU A 381 -10.83 -30.46 6.24
C LEU A 381 -10.45 -31.94 6.14
N ALA A 382 -9.27 -32.22 5.57
CA ALA A 382 -8.72 -33.58 5.60
C ALA A 382 -7.32 -33.61 6.21
N VAL A 383 -7.02 -34.66 6.97
CA VAL A 383 -5.71 -34.96 7.54
C VAL A 383 -5.27 -36.32 6.99
N PHE A 384 -4.17 -36.35 6.25
CA PHE A 384 -3.65 -37.55 5.61
C PHE A 384 -2.27 -37.87 6.14
N ASP A 385 -2.04 -39.11 6.56
CA ASP A 385 -0.68 -39.58 6.75
C ASP A 385 0.02 -39.83 5.42
N ILE A 386 1.33 -39.66 5.38
CA ILE A 386 2.11 -40.03 4.20
C ILE A 386 2.10 -41.54 4.02
N GLU A 387 2.34 -42.32 5.08
CA GLU A 387 2.52 -43.76 4.99
C GLU A 387 1.19 -44.46 5.24
N MET A 388 0.44 -44.73 4.18
CA MET A 388 -0.81 -45.47 4.26
C MET A 388 -0.90 -46.56 3.19
N PRO A 389 -1.59 -47.69 3.47
CA PRO A 389 -1.89 -48.72 2.48
C PRO A 389 -2.75 -48.20 1.31
N VAL A 390 -2.72 -48.94 0.21
CA VAL A 390 -3.51 -48.71 -1.04
C VAL A 390 -3.13 -47.44 -1.81
N LEU A 391 -3.21 -46.28 -1.16
CA LEU A 391 -2.76 -44.99 -1.66
C LEU A 391 -2.08 -44.26 -0.51
N ASN A 392 -0.83 -43.85 -0.73
CA ASN A 392 -0.10 -43.04 0.24
C ASN A 392 -0.64 -41.59 0.25
N GLY A 393 -0.30 -40.79 1.26
CA GLY A 393 -0.85 -39.42 1.40
C GLY A 393 -0.55 -38.49 0.22
N ILE A 394 0.56 -38.74 -0.48
CA ILE A 394 0.99 -37.96 -1.67
C ILE A 394 0.10 -38.31 -2.87
N GLU A 395 -0.01 -39.60 -3.17
CA GLU A 395 -0.83 -40.14 -4.25
C GLU A 395 -2.31 -39.81 -4.04
N LEU A 396 -2.78 -39.86 -2.78
CA LEU A 396 -4.13 -39.44 -2.43
C LEU A 396 -4.35 -37.96 -2.69
N THR A 397 -3.41 -37.09 -2.29
CA THR A 397 -3.51 -35.65 -2.54
C THR A 397 -3.56 -35.35 -4.04
N GLU A 398 -2.67 -35.98 -4.82
CA GLU A 398 -2.68 -35.90 -6.28
C GLU A 398 -4.01 -36.36 -6.88
N ALA A 399 -4.50 -37.52 -6.46
CA ALA A 399 -5.75 -38.10 -6.96
C ALA A 399 -6.96 -37.21 -6.64
N VAL A 400 -6.99 -36.57 -5.46
CA VAL A 400 -8.05 -35.64 -5.04
C VAL A 400 -8.03 -34.37 -5.89
N ARG A 401 -6.85 -33.79 -6.12
CA ARG A 401 -6.70 -32.57 -6.95
C ARG A 401 -6.92 -32.82 -8.43
N ALA A 402 -6.75 -34.05 -8.90
CA ALA A 402 -7.06 -34.46 -10.27
C ALA A 402 -8.56 -34.76 -10.51
N LEU A 403 -9.42 -34.72 -9.49
CA LEU A 403 -10.85 -34.96 -9.67
C LEU A 403 -11.48 -33.87 -10.56
N PRO A 404 -12.41 -34.22 -11.47
CA PRO A 404 -13.03 -33.25 -12.39
C PRO A 404 -13.75 -32.10 -11.67
N GLU A 405 -14.28 -32.37 -10.49
CA GLU A 405 -14.98 -31.37 -9.66
C GLU A 405 -14.03 -30.43 -8.91
N ASN A 406 -12.72 -30.70 -8.96
CA ASN A 406 -11.63 -29.97 -8.30
C ASN A 406 -12.01 -29.47 -6.88
N PRO A 407 -12.29 -30.40 -5.95
CA PRO A 407 -12.83 -30.04 -4.64
C PRO A 407 -11.81 -29.21 -3.85
N ALA A 408 -12.17 -27.95 -3.58
CA ALA A 408 -11.32 -26.95 -2.93
C ALA A 408 -11.45 -26.98 -1.40
N PHE A 409 -11.05 -28.09 -0.78
CA PHE A 409 -10.94 -28.18 0.69
C PHE A 409 -9.47 -28.29 1.13
N PRO A 410 -9.13 -27.78 2.32
CA PRO A 410 -7.78 -27.84 2.86
C PRO A 410 -7.34 -29.26 3.22
N ILE A 411 -6.08 -29.59 2.91
CA ILE A 411 -5.45 -30.89 3.22
C ILE A 411 -4.23 -30.62 4.10
N ILE A 412 -4.19 -31.25 5.28
CA ILE A 412 -3.01 -31.33 6.15
C ILE A 412 -2.36 -32.69 5.90
N VAL A 413 -1.08 -32.70 5.53
CA VAL A 413 -0.32 -33.96 5.37
C VAL A 413 0.59 -34.16 6.60
N ALA A 414 0.42 -35.28 7.30
CA ALA A 414 1.23 -35.71 8.41
C ALA A 414 2.39 -36.60 7.94
N THR A 415 3.61 -36.32 8.39
CA THR A 415 4.84 -36.98 7.91
C THR A 415 5.78 -37.34 9.06
N GLY A 416 6.44 -38.50 9.00
CA GLY A 416 7.48 -38.90 9.96
C GLY A 416 8.83 -38.21 9.73
N THR A 417 9.07 -37.66 8.54
CA THR A 417 10.30 -36.93 8.18
C THR A 417 10.01 -35.48 7.84
N GLY A 418 10.91 -34.59 8.25
CA GLY A 418 10.83 -33.15 7.96
C GLY A 418 12.00 -32.70 7.09
N GLY A 419 11.72 -31.95 6.03
CA GLY A 419 12.77 -31.37 5.19
C GLY A 419 12.24 -30.44 4.08
N PRO A 420 13.03 -29.42 3.66
CA PRO A 420 12.59 -28.44 2.66
C PRO A 420 12.19 -29.03 1.29
N ALA A 421 12.80 -30.13 0.87
CA ALA A 421 12.52 -30.76 -0.42
C ALA A 421 11.16 -31.49 -0.45
N GLU A 422 10.81 -32.18 0.63
CA GLU A 422 9.50 -32.82 0.80
C GLU A 422 8.38 -31.78 0.86
N TRP A 423 8.60 -30.68 1.59
CA TRP A 423 7.63 -29.59 1.70
C TRP A 423 7.37 -28.89 0.38
N HIS A 424 8.40 -28.67 -0.43
CA HIS A 424 8.25 -28.07 -1.75
C HIS A 424 7.45 -28.97 -2.70
N LYS A 425 7.73 -30.29 -2.68
CA LYS A 425 6.99 -31.26 -3.48
C LYS A 425 5.51 -31.29 -3.10
N LEU A 426 5.20 -31.43 -1.83
CA LEU A 426 3.81 -31.54 -1.36
C LEU A 426 2.99 -30.26 -1.55
N SER A 427 3.61 -29.09 -1.40
CA SER A 427 2.94 -27.80 -1.64
C SER A 427 2.55 -27.65 -3.12
N ASN A 428 3.43 -28.05 -4.04
CA ASN A 428 3.13 -28.05 -5.48
C ASN A 428 1.99 -29.02 -5.86
N LEU A 429 1.72 -30.03 -5.02
CA LEU A 429 0.64 -31.00 -5.20
C LEU A 429 -0.70 -30.53 -4.61
N GLY A 430 -0.74 -29.35 -3.97
CA GLY A 430 -1.97 -28.74 -3.47
C GLY A 430 -2.36 -29.13 -2.04
N ALA A 431 -1.41 -29.61 -1.23
CA ALA A 431 -1.57 -29.68 0.22
C ALA A 431 -1.51 -28.27 0.83
N SER A 432 -2.33 -28.03 1.86
CA SER A 432 -2.52 -26.70 2.47
C SER A 432 -1.60 -26.47 3.67
N ALA A 433 -1.24 -27.53 4.39
CA ALA A 433 -0.29 -27.48 5.49
C ALA A 433 0.35 -28.85 5.75
N PHE A 434 1.37 -28.86 6.60
CA PHE A 434 2.14 -30.04 6.96
C PHE A 434 2.29 -30.18 8.46
N LEU A 435 2.35 -31.43 8.92
CA LEU A 435 2.49 -31.77 10.32
C LEU A 435 3.57 -32.84 10.47
N VAL A 436 4.64 -32.53 11.20
CA VAL A 436 5.76 -33.49 11.38
C VAL A 436 5.49 -34.30 12.65
N LYS A 437 5.48 -35.63 12.55
CA LYS A 437 5.33 -36.55 13.68
C LYS A 437 6.65 -36.71 14.44
N PRO A 438 6.65 -36.70 15.79
CA PRO A 438 5.53 -36.34 16.65
C PRO A 438 5.30 -34.81 16.66
N PHE A 439 4.04 -34.38 16.75
CA PHE A 439 3.66 -32.96 16.86
C PHE A 439 2.94 -32.68 18.18
N ASP A 440 2.90 -31.39 18.52
CA ASP A 440 2.07 -30.86 19.61
C ASP A 440 0.62 -30.66 19.15
N ALA A 441 -0.35 -30.94 20.02
CA ALA A 441 -1.77 -30.68 19.79
C ALA A 441 -2.03 -29.22 19.41
N ILE A 442 -1.30 -28.26 20.01
CA ILE A 442 -1.44 -26.83 19.68
C ILE A 442 -1.14 -26.57 18.19
N GLN A 443 -0.18 -27.29 17.61
CA GLN A 443 0.18 -27.15 16.20
C GLN A 443 -0.97 -27.59 15.29
N LEU A 444 -1.55 -28.77 15.55
CA LEU A 444 -2.70 -29.28 14.81
C LEU A 444 -3.92 -28.36 14.95
N ILE A 445 -4.20 -27.88 16.18
CA ILE A 445 -5.28 -26.94 16.48
C ILE A 445 -5.12 -25.65 15.68
N THR A 446 -3.91 -25.08 15.69
CA THR A 446 -3.60 -23.83 15.00
C THR A 446 -3.79 -23.97 13.49
N LEU A 447 -3.28 -25.06 12.91
CA LEU A 447 -3.46 -25.35 11.48
C LEU A 447 -4.93 -25.56 11.13
N ALA A 448 -5.65 -26.42 11.88
CA ALA A 448 -7.04 -26.74 11.60
C ALA A 448 -7.95 -25.51 11.72
N ARG A 449 -7.82 -24.71 12.79
CA ARG A 449 -8.59 -23.47 12.97
C ARG A 449 -8.26 -22.43 11.90
N GLY A 450 -6.97 -22.28 11.58
CA GLY A 450 -6.51 -21.35 10.56
C GLY A 450 -7.05 -21.69 9.17
N LEU A 451 -7.04 -22.97 8.80
CA LEU A 451 -7.53 -23.47 7.52
C LEU A 451 -9.06 -23.46 7.42
N LEU A 452 -9.77 -23.67 8.53
CA LEU A 452 -11.24 -23.66 8.60
C LEU A 452 -11.83 -22.27 8.87
N GLY A 453 -11.01 -21.24 9.09
CA GLY A 453 -11.47 -19.89 9.38
C GLY A 453 -12.23 -19.74 10.69
N VAL A 454 -12.01 -20.63 11.67
CA VAL A 454 -12.69 -20.59 12.98
C VAL A 454 -11.92 -19.63 13.89
N THR A 455 -12.49 -18.46 14.17
CA THR A 455 -11.91 -17.44 15.06
C THR A 455 -11.95 -17.87 16.53
N SER A 456 -10.88 -17.59 17.28
CA SER A 456 -10.82 -17.79 18.72
C SER A 456 -11.82 -16.90 19.46
N THR A 457 -12.77 -17.50 20.16
CA THR A 457 -13.44 -16.85 21.29
C THR A 457 -12.48 -16.86 22.47
N ARG A 458 -12.28 -15.69 23.09
CA ARG A 458 -11.37 -15.43 24.22
C ARG A 458 -11.61 -16.29 25.48
N SER A 459 -12.52 -17.25 25.42
CA SER A 459 -12.94 -18.14 26.51
C SER A 459 -12.34 -19.55 26.44
N ASP A 460 -11.75 -19.97 25.32
CA ASP A 460 -11.41 -21.40 25.10
C ASP A 460 -9.96 -21.76 25.46
N VAL A 461 -9.24 -20.89 26.18
CA VAL A 461 -7.82 -21.11 26.58
C VAL A 461 -7.68 -21.36 28.09
N LEU A 462 -8.78 -21.41 28.86
CA LEU A 462 -8.73 -21.60 30.31
C LEU A 462 -9.79 -22.58 30.87
N GLN A 463 -10.06 -23.68 30.17
CA GLN A 463 -10.76 -24.83 30.77
C GLN A 463 -10.05 -26.14 30.48
#